data_AF-A0A1S8L1V1-F1
#
_entry.id   AF-A0A1S8L1V1-F1
#
_cell.length_a   1.000
_cell.length_b   1.000
_cell.length_c   1.000
_cell.angle_alpha   90.00
_cell.angle_beta   90.00
_cell.angle_gamma   90.00
#
_symmetry.space_group_name_H-M   'P 1'
#
loop_
_entity.id
_entity.type
_entity.pdbx_description
1 polymer ?
#
loop_
_entity_poly.entity_id
_entity_poly.type
_entity_poly.pdbx_seq_one_letter_code
_entity_poly.pdbx_strand_id
1 'polypeptide(L)'
;MEIKDYTKKIISALPYWFEIRKHPEKAIGAKFLEVFGIELQEVFDILDYAYKQTRIDTADMDFTNIVYKTVLPYNVNSNNVTCVRSKDTVLAKVDSIGKFFGINSNDLSYPELYENNVYFIDDSKNILYVKHNYDALKSNEAGFIQVLCTDKSYTLPLSIYKVWNFFDEFGLLLDCPRLYGETNAEYKMRILDVFKNPAGSNKEGLMNAIARELNMRKEIIWQDARVDLIIEDPMVNLSSIKIDGIKYNENQVYITDENTVLIPGIDSNKGTQKTVSYVSGIEMHSIHNKSDYKMQNELFNSDNSSTDLLKYYVNLIETSCPIMWDEFRWDEAYFDISDKNVGGLGCIPTLCDGSIEGFAGKTLVKGELDINV
;
A
#
# COMPACT_ATOMS: atom_id res chain seq x y z
N MET A 1 25.14 -3.14 38.81
CA MET A 1 24.62 -2.32 37.69
C MET A 1 25.01 -3.07 36.45
N GLU A 2 24.05 -3.66 35.75
CA GLU A 2 24.34 -4.50 34.59
C GLU A 2 24.73 -3.61 33.41
N ILE A 3 25.93 -3.81 32.87
CA ILE A 3 26.49 -3.04 31.76
C ILE A 3 25.84 -3.54 30.47
N LYS A 4 25.31 -2.64 29.62
CA LYS A 4 24.69 -3.03 28.34
C LYS A 4 25.70 -3.65 27.36
N ASP A 5 25.21 -4.45 26.42
CA ASP A 5 26.04 -5.27 25.54
C ASP A 5 26.95 -4.45 24.60
N TYR A 6 26.51 -3.30 24.11
CA TYR A 6 27.37 -2.43 23.32
C TYR A 6 28.46 -1.74 24.16
N THR A 7 28.17 -1.38 25.40
CA THR A 7 29.21 -0.90 26.32
C THR A 7 30.26 -1.99 26.58
N LYS A 8 29.87 -3.26 26.71
CA LYS A 8 30.84 -4.38 26.81
C LYS A 8 31.71 -4.49 25.55
N LYS A 9 31.14 -4.29 24.35
CA LYS A 9 31.89 -4.26 23.08
C LYS A 9 32.88 -3.10 23.02
N ILE A 10 32.50 -1.91 23.51
CA ILE A 10 33.40 -0.75 23.57
C ILE A 10 34.54 -1.01 24.56
N ILE A 11 34.22 -1.51 25.76
CA ILE A 11 35.22 -1.82 26.79
C ILE A 11 36.19 -2.93 26.33
N SER A 12 35.70 -3.93 25.58
CA SER A 12 36.55 -5.02 25.08
C SER A 12 37.55 -4.57 24.01
N ALA A 13 37.25 -3.47 23.29
CA ALA A 13 38.15 -2.85 22.33
C ALA A 13 39.30 -2.05 22.98
N LEU A 14 39.19 -1.70 24.27
CA LEU A 14 40.25 -1.00 25.00
C LEU A 14 41.46 -1.92 25.26
N PRO A 15 42.69 -1.38 25.42
CA PRO A 15 43.87 -2.19 25.72
C PRO A 15 43.71 -3.04 26.99
N TYR A 16 44.22 -4.27 26.98
CA TYR A 16 44.05 -5.26 28.06
C TYR A 16 44.55 -4.79 29.44
N TRP A 17 45.48 -3.83 29.46
CA TRP A 17 46.08 -3.32 30.68
C TRP A 17 45.25 -2.22 31.38
N PHE A 18 44.18 -1.72 30.74
CA PHE A 18 43.31 -0.69 31.32
C PHE A 18 42.49 -1.24 32.48
N GLU A 19 42.45 -0.51 33.60
CA GLU A 19 41.62 -0.86 34.77
C GLU A 19 40.12 -0.89 34.44
N ILE A 20 39.68 -0.03 33.51
CA ILE A 20 38.29 -0.01 33.00
C ILE A 20 37.92 -1.35 32.36
N ARG A 21 38.86 -2.03 31.71
CA ARG A 21 38.63 -3.33 31.06
C ARG A 21 38.70 -4.50 32.04
N LYS A 22 39.59 -4.43 33.05
CA LYS A 22 39.74 -5.47 34.08
C LYS A 22 38.62 -5.45 35.11
N HIS A 23 38.21 -4.26 35.54
CA HIS A 23 37.23 -4.05 36.60
C HIS A 23 36.19 -2.99 36.17
N PRO A 24 35.38 -3.28 35.14
CA PRO A 24 34.45 -2.32 34.58
C PRO A 24 33.41 -1.84 35.59
N GLU A 25 32.96 -2.69 36.51
CA GLU A 25 31.94 -2.33 37.50
C GLU A 25 32.39 -1.29 38.54
N LYS A 26 33.70 -1.15 38.75
CA LYS A 26 34.28 -0.22 39.74
C LYS A 26 34.75 1.10 39.11
N ALA A 27 34.87 1.15 37.78
CA ALA A 27 35.47 2.28 37.10
C ALA A 27 34.43 3.35 36.72
N ILE A 28 34.69 4.60 37.13
CA ILE A 28 33.89 5.77 36.70
C ILE A 28 33.91 5.90 35.17
N GLY A 29 35.05 5.59 34.53
CA GLY A 29 35.17 5.57 33.08
C GLY A 29 34.24 4.57 32.39
N ALA A 30 33.92 3.44 33.02
CA ALA A 30 32.94 2.49 32.46
C ALA A 30 31.52 3.08 32.49
N LYS A 31 31.16 3.82 33.55
CA LYS A 31 29.86 4.54 33.62
C LYS A 31 29.75 5.65 32.58
N PHE A 32 30.86 6.31 32.26
CA PHE A 32 30.91 7.27 31.15
C PHE A 32 30.72 6.59 29.80
N LEU A 33 31.40 5.46 29.57
CA LEU A 33 31.24 4.67 28.34
C LEU A 33 29.84 4.06 28.20
N GLU A 34 29.12 3.83 29.30
CA GLU A 34 27.73 3.36 29.28
C GLU A 34 26.80 4.34 28.57
N VAL A 35 27.00 5.65 28.72
CA VAL A 35 26.20 6.67 28.00
C VAL A 35 26.36 6.50 26.49
N PHE A 36 27.61 6.40 26.01
CA PHE A 36 27.88 6.14 24.59
C PHE A 36 27.37 4.77 24.13
N GLY A 37 27.42 3.76 25.00
CA GLY A 37 26.86 2.43 24.70
C GLY A 37 25.34 2.47 24.53
N ILE A 38 24.63 3.28 25.33
CA ILE A 38 23.18 3.51 25.20
C ILE A 38 22.88 4.26 23.90
N GLU A 39 23.53 5.39 23.65
CA GLU A 39 23.32 6.17 22.43
C GLU A 39 23.63 5.36 21.17
N LEU A 40 24.69 4.55 21.20
CA LEU A 40 25.05 3.69 20.08
C LEU A 40 24.03 2.57 19.85
N GLN A 41 23.49 1.99 20.92
CA GLN A 41 22.39 1.01 20.83
C GLN A 41 21.16 1.65 20.16
N GLU A 42 20.77 2.85 20.59
CA GLU A 42 19.63 3.58 19.99
C GLU A 42 19.84 3.81 18.49
N VAL A 43 21.05 4.24 18.09
CA VAL A 43 21.40 4.40 16.67
C VAL A 43 21.30 3.08 15.91
N PHE A 44 21.81 1.98 16.48
CA PHE A 44 21.70 0.66 15.85
C PHE A 44 20.25 0.18 15.74
N ASP A 45 19.42 0.44 16.73
CA ASP A 45 18.01 0.07 16.72
C ASP A 45 17.25 0.84 15.64
N ILE A 46 17.53 2.14 15.48
CA ILE A 46 16.99 2.97 14.39
C ILE A 46 17.45 2.43 13.03
N LEU A 47 18.74 2.11 12.87
CA LEU A 47 19.27 1.57 11.62
C LEU A 47 18.69 0.19 11.28
N ASP A 48 18.54 -0.68 12.27
CA ASP A 48 17.91 -2.00 12.11
C ASP A 48 16.43 -1.87 11.75
N TYR A 49 15.71 -0.95 12.40
CA TYR A 49 14.32 -0.63 12.04
C TYR A 49 14.23 -0.14 10.59
N ALA A 50 15.06 0.84 10.19
CA ALA A 50 15.09 1.36 8.83
C ALA A 50 15.41 0.25 7.81
N TYR A 51 16.37 -0.62 8.12
CA TYR A 51 16.72 -1.75 7.26
C TYR A 51 15.56 -2.75 7.11
N LYS A 52 14.83 -3.05 8.19
CA LYS A 52 13.63 -3.91 8.13
C LYS A 52 12.55 -3.35 7.21
N GLN A 53 12.44 -2.03 7.06
CA GLN A 53 11.46 -1.42 6.16
C GLN A 53 11.76 -1.62 4.67
N THR A 54 13.01 -1.94 4.32
CA THR A 54 13.44 -2.20 2.93
C THR A 54 12.96 -3.55 2.39
N ARG A 55 12.41 -4.42 3.24
CA ARG A 55 11.93 -5.75 2.86
C ARG A 55 10.43 -5.88 3.15
N ILE A 56 9.65 -6.25 2.14
CA ILE A 56 8.19 -6.36 2.25
C ILE A 56 7.72 -7.29 3.38
N ASP A 57 8.50 -8.32 3.69
CA ASP A 57 8.16 -9.29 4.74
C ASP A 57 8.29 -8.69 6.15
N THR A 58 9.31 -7.86 6.38
CA THR A 58 9.62 -7.26 7.69
C THR A 58 9.15 -5.82 7.83
N ALA A 59 8.60 -5.22 6.76
CA ALA A 59 8.07 -3.88 6.78
C ALA A 59 6.91 -3.74 7.78
N ASP A 60 6.93 -2.63 8.51
CA ASP A 60 6.00 -2.29 9.59
C ASP A 60 4.61 -1.98 9.02
N MET A 61 3.67 -2.90 9.30
CA MET A 61 2.29 -2.76 8.85
C MET A 61 1.49 -1.74 9.67
N ASP A 62 1.95 -1.39 10.87
CA ASP A 62 1.28 -0.44 11.76
C ASP A 62 1.68 1.01 11.49
N PHE A 63 2.66 1.22 10.59
CA PHE A 63 3.05 2.56 10.15
C PHE A 63 1.85 3.31 9.52
N THR A 64 1.72 4.59 9.85
CA THR A 64 0.58 5.41 9.40
C THR A 64 0.48 5.45 7.87
N ASN A 65 -0.59 4.91 7.32
CA ASN A 65 -0.90 4.87 5.89
C ASN A 65 -2.08 5.77 5.50
N ILE A 66 -2.98 6.00 6.45
CA ILE A 66 -4.20 6.80 6.25
C ILE A 66 -4.31 7.79 7.41
N VAL A 67 -4.56 9.04 7.06
CA VAL A 67 -5.10 10.05 7.97
C VAL A 67 -6.32 10.66 7.32
N TYR A 68 -7.05 11.47 8.09
CA TYR A 68 -8.26 12.11 7.60
C TYR A 68 -8.04 13.60 7.54
N LYS A 69 -8.64 14.24 6.54
CA LYS A 69 -8.54 15.68 6.35
C LYS A 69 -9.88 16.33 6.09
N THR A 70 -9.97 17.60 6.44
CA THR A 70 -11.05 18.47 6.01
C THR A 70 -10.52 19.85 5.64
N VAL A 71 -11.21 20.52 4.73
CA VAL A 71 -10.87 21.88 4.32
C VAL A 71 -11.53 22.85 5.29
N LEU A 72 -10.73 23.70 5.91
CA LEU A 72 -11.22 24.74 6.80
C LEU A 72 -11.80 25.91 5.98
N PRO A 73 -12.88 26.55 6.45
CA PRO A 73 -13.38 27.78 5.85
C PRO A 73 -12.29 28.85 5.81
N TYR A 74 -12.31 29.73 4.79
CA TYR A 74 -11.25 30.74 4.59
C TYR A 74 -11.03 31.69 5.78
N ASN A 75 -12.07 31.90 6.60
CA ASN A 75 -12.01 32.72 7.80
C ASN A 75 -11.50 31.97 9.04
N VAL A 76 -11.14 30.68 8.93
CA VAL A 76 -10.65 29.83 10.02
C VAL A 76 -9.15 29.60 9.83
N ASN A 77 -8.37 29.84 10.87
CA ASN A 77 -6.92 29.66 10.92
C ASN A 77 -6.50 29.06 12.27
N SER A 78 -5.27 28.59 12.40
CA SER A 78 -4.79 27.94 13.62
C SER A 78 -4.85 28.80 14.89
N ASN A 79 -4.93 30.13 14.76
CA ASN A 79 -5.03 31.08 15.88
C ASN A 79 -6.47 31.29 16.37
N ASN A 80 -7.46 31.12 15.50
CA ASN A 80 -8.87 31.32 15.85
C ASN A 80 -9.58 30.02 16.23
N VAL A 81 -8.98 28.86 15.92
CA VAL A 81 -9.43 27.56 16.40
C VAL A 81 -9.11 27.43 17.89
N THR A 82 -10.15 27.32 18.71
CA THR A 82 -10.03 27.14 20.15
C THR A 82 -10.02 25.67 20.55
N CYS A 83 -10.77 24.83 19.82
CA CYS A 83 -10.90 23.42 20.12
C CYS A 83 -11.33 22.63 18.88
N VAL A 84 -10.75 21.44 18.70
CA VAL A 84 -11.21 20.43 17.73
C VAL A 84 -11.65 19.21 18.52
N ARG A 85 -12.86 18.71 18.26
CA ARG A 85 -13.41 17.58 19.00
C ARG A 85 -14.31 16.70 18.15
N SER A 86 -14.37 15.42 18.49
CA SER A 86 -15.48 14.53 18.15
C SER A 86 -16.59 14.64 19.18
N LYS A 87 -17.68 13.87 19.03
CA LYS A 87 -18.73 13.78 20.07
C LYS A 87 -18.20 13.31 21.42
N ASP A 88 -17.23 12.38 21.40
CA ASP A 88 -16.78 11.67 22.59
C ASP A 88 -15.38 12.09 23.06
N THR A 89 -14.64 12.88 22.28
CA THR A 89 -13.22 13.16 22.57
C THR A 89 -12.80 14.54 22.08
N VAL A 90 -12.00 15.24 22.91
CA VAL A 90 -11.33 16.47 22.52
C VAL A 90 -9.93 16.13 22.00
N LEU A 91 -9.56 16.69 20.85
CA LEU A 91 -8.26 16.43 20.23
C LEU A 91 -7.25 17.49 20.68
N ALA A 92 -6.01 17.06 20.89
CA ALA A 92 -4.90 17.94 21.22
C ALA A 92 -4.27 18.54 19.95
N LYS A 93 -3.93 19.84 20.00
CA LYS A 93 -3.25 20.53 18.89
C LYS A 93 -1.78 20.16 18.89
N VAL A 94 -1.22 19.83 17.73
CA VAL A 94 0.22 19.70 17.54
C VAL A 94 0.76 20.78 16.61
N ASP A 95 1.93 21.32 16.94
CA ASP A 95 2.53 22.45 16.22
C ASP A 95 3.44 22.04 15.05
N SER A 96 3.69 20.74 14.88
CA SER A 96 4.61 20.25 13.85
C SER A 96 4.14 18.94 13.23
N ILE A 97 4.43 18.79 11.94
CA ILE A 97 4.14 17.58 11.17
C ILE A 97 4.85 16.34 11.73
N GLY A 98 6.06 16.50 12.26
CA GLY A 98 6.82 15.42 12.90
C GLY A 98 6.15 14.89 14.17
N LYS A 99 5.55 15.76 14.98
CA LYS A 99 4.73 15.33 16.13
C LYS A 99 3.42 14.68 15.69
N PHE A 100 2.83 15.16 14.59
CA PHE A 100 1.60 14.59 14.04
C PHE A 100 1.83 13.16 13.52
N PHE A 101 2.84 12.95 12.67
CA PHE A 101 3.18 11.63 12.12
C PHE A 101 4.16 10.82 12.98
N GLY A 102 4.42 11.26 14.22
CA GLY A 102 5.39 10.64 15.11
C GLY A 102 5.27 9.11 15.09
N ILE A 103 6.40 8.45 14.87
CA ILE A 103 6.50 7.00 14.68
C ILE A 103 5.95 6.31 15.92
N ASN A 104 5.00 5.40 15.71
CA ASN A 104 4.48 4.51 16.74
C ASN A 104 5.49 3.40 17.01
N SER A 105 6.62 3.71 17.65
CA SER A 105 7.54 2.69 18.12
C SER A 105 7.11 2.26 19.52
N ASN A 106 6.18 1.32 19.60
CA ASN A 106 5.95 0.56 20.83
C ASN A 106 7.25 -0.13 21.35
N ASP A 107 8.30 -0.17 20.51
CA ASP A 107 9.66 -0.64 20.83
C ASP A 107 10.64 0.45 21.32
N LEU A 108 10.27 1.74 21.41
CA LEU A 108 11.06 2.76 22.13
C LEU A 108 10.41 3.05 23.49
N SER A 109 11.25 3.22 24.51
CA SER A 109 10.94 3.11 25.95
C SER A 109 9.95 4.12 26.57
N TYR A 110 9.13 4.83 25.79
CA TYR A 110 8.25 5.90 26.29
C TYR A 110 6.84 5.92 25.65
N PRO A 111 5.91 5.07 26.14
CA PRO A 111 4.50 5.04 25.73
C PRO A 111 3.72 6.35 26.00
N GLU A 112 4.26 7.21 26.86
CA GLU A 112 3.64 8.48 27.30
C GLU A 112 3.69 9.57 26.21
N LEU A 113 4.43 9.35 25.11
CA LEU A 113 4.53 10.26 23.97
C LEU A 113 3.41 10.05 22.93
N TYR A 114 2.52 9.07 23.13
CA TYR A 114 1.45 8.72 22.20
C TYR A 114 0.12 9.39 22.58
N GLU A 115 -0.06 10.64 22.15
CA GLU A 115 -1.42 11.19 22.02
C GLU A 115 -2.03 10.70 20.70
N ASN A 116 -2.90 9.69 20.77
CA ASN A 116 -3.62 9.16 19.60
C ASN A 116 -4.63 10.15 19.02
N ASN A 117 -5.17 11.03 19.87
CA ASN A 117 -6.19 12.01 19.49
C ASN A 117 -5.58 13.40 19.28
N VAL A 118 -4.73 13.52 18.26
CA VAL A 118 -4.10 14.79 17.88
C VAL A 118 -4.67 15.32 16.56
N TYR A 119 -4.59 16.65 16.41
CA TYR A 119 -4.88 17.32 15.15
C TYR A 119 -3.78 18.29 14.74
N PHE A 120 -3.58 18.44 13.44
CA PHE A 120 -2.64 19.38 12.84
C PHE A 120 -3.35 20.29 11.84
N ILE A 121 -3.05 21.59 11.85
CA ILE A 121 -3.59 22.56 10.90
C ILE A 121 -2.46 23.02 9.99
N ASP A 122 -2.62 22.79 8.69
CA ASP A 122 -1.79 23.42 7.66
C ASP A 122 -2.43 24.76 7.26
N ASP A 123 -1.96 25.83 7.89
CA ASP A 123 -2.43 27.20 7.62
C ASP A 123 -2.17 27.65 6.18
N SER A 124 -1.19 27.07 5.48
CA SER A 124 -0.88 27.45 4.10
C SER A 124 -1.91 26.92 3.12
N LYS A 125 -2.48 25.74 3.41
CA LYS A 125 -3.49 25.07 2.58
C LYS A 125 -4.91 25.18 3.14
N ASN A 126 -5.07 25.73 4.35
CA ASN A 126 -6.31 25.69 5.13
C ASN A 126 -6.87 24.28 5.28
N ILE A 127 -6.01 23.31 5.64
CA ILE A 127 -6.40 21.91 5.82
C ILE A 127 -6.19 21.51 7.28
N LEU A 128 -7.22 20.91 7.88
CA LEU A 128 -7.14 20.24 9.16
C LEU A 128 -6.94 18.74 8.94
N TYR A 129 -5.93 18.17 9.62
CA TYR A 129 -5.60 16.74 9.60
C TYR A 129 -5.87 16.11 10.96
N VAL A 130 -6.42 14.89 10.96
CA VAL A 130 -6.69 14.08 12.16
C VAL A 130 -6.35 12.61 11.89
N LYS A 131 -5.98 11.84 12.92
CA LYS A 131 -5.50 10.46 12.74
C LYS A 131 -6.59 9.42 12.48
N HIS A 132 -7.77 9.61 13.04
CA HIS A 132 -8.85 8.61 13.02
C HIS A 132 -10.12 9.13 12.33
N ASN A 133 -10.97 8.22 11.88
CA ASN A 133 -12.32 8.54 11.41
C ASN A 133 -13.22 8.80 12.62
N TYR A 134 -13.39 10.07 12.97
CA TYR A 134 -14.27 10.48 14.06
C TYR A 134 -15.71 10.59 13.59
N ASP A 135 -16.68 10.21 14.44
CA ASP A 135 -18.11 10.37 14.18
C ASP A 135 -18.58 9.81 12.81
N ALA A 136 -18.02 8.68 12.38
CA ALA A 136 -18.36 8.00 11.12
C ALA A 136 -19.86 7.65 11.05
N LEU A 137 -20.48 7.92 9.90
CA LEU A 137 -21.89 7.62 9.64
C LEU A 137 -22.01 6.85 8.33
N LYS A 138 -23.12 6.14 8.12
CA LYS A 138 -23.39 5.47 6.83
C LYS A 138 -23.37 6.43 5.63
N SER A 139 -23.62 7.73 5.85
CA SER A 139 -23.56 8.75 4.82
C SER A 139 -22.14 9.24 4.51
N ASN A 140 -21.20 9.09 5.45
CA ASN A 140 -19.79 9.40 5.27
C ASN A 140 -18.93 8.52 6.19
N GLU A 141 -18.29 7.50 5.61
CA GLU A 141 -17.45 6.53 6.34
C GLU A 141 -16.19 7.17 6.93
N ALA A 142 -15.70 8.25 6.31
CA ALA A 142 -14.58 9.03 6.84
C ALA A 142 -14.97 9.87 8.07
N GLY A 143 -16.27 10.16 8.22
CA GLY A 143 -16.85 10.79 9.40
C GLY A 143 -16.85 12.32 9.40
N PHE A 144 -16.98 12.89 10.60
CA PHE A 144 -17.16 14.32 10.82
C PHE A 144 -16.33 14.79 12.01
N ILE A 145 -15.98 16.07 12.00
CA ILE A 145 -15.26 16.69 13.12
C ILE A 145 -15.88 18.05 13.45
N GLN A 146 -15.93 18.40 14.74
CA GLN A 146 -16.33 19.72 15.19
C GLN A 146 -15.11 20.60 15.39
N VAL A 147 -15.11 21.76 14.74
CA VAL A 147 -14.09 22.80 14.88
C VAL A 147 -14.75 24.00 15.56
N LEU A 148 -14.35 24.27 16.79
CA LEU A 148 -14.79 25.43 17.55
C LEU A 148 -13.79 26.56 17.31
N CYS A 149 -14.30 27.67 16.81
CA CYS A 149 -13.56 28.92 16.69
C CYS A 149 -14.05 29.92 17.75
N THR A 150 -13.36 31.04 17.90
CA THR A 150 -13.72 32.09 18.87
C THR A 150 -15.18 32.57 18.72
N ASP A 151 -15.67 32.67 17.49
CA ASP A 151 -16.98 33.28 17.19
C ASP A 151 -18.06 32.30 16.72
N LYS A 152 -17.65 31.12 16.20
CA LYS A 152 -18.54 30.14 15.55
C LYS A 152 -18.01 28.73 15.71
N SER A 153 -18.91 27.75 15.62
CA SER A 153 -18.56 26.34 15.49
C SER A 153 -18.93 25.81 14.10
N TYR A 154 -18.12 24.89 13.60
CA TYR A 154 -18.31 24.22 12.33
C TYR A 154 -18.32 22.72 12.56
N THR A 155 -19.24 22.01 11.90
CA THR A 155 -19.18 20.55 11.77
C THR A 155 -18.81 20.25 10.34
N LEU A 156 -17.62 19.67 10.14
CA LEU A 156 -17.04 19.50 8.81
C LEU A 156 -16.92 18.01 8.46
N PRO A 157 -17.23 17.61 7.21
CA PRO A 157 -17.00 16.25 6.76
C PRO A 157 -15.50 15.98 6.62
N LEU A 158 -15.08 14.80 7.06
CA LEU A 158 -13.74 14.28 6.83
C LEU A 158 -13.69 13.55 5.48
N SER A 159 -12.49 13.53 4.90
CA SER A 159 -12.14 12.77 3.71
C SER A 159 -10.83 12.02 3.96
N ILE A 160 -10.66 10.84 3.36
CA ILE A 160 -9.44 10.05 3.52
C ILE A 160 -8.29 10.78 2.82
N TYR A 161 -7.15 10.82 3.49
CA TYR A 161 -5.89 11.30 2.96
C TYR A 161 -4.84 10.20 3.08
N LYS A 162 -4.36 9.77 1.91
CA LYS A 162 -3.30 8.78 1.80
C LYS A 162 -1.98 9.38 2.29
N VAL A 163 -1.29 8.66 3.16
CA VAL A 163 0.08 8.93 3.59
C VAL A 163 0.99 7.95 2.89
N TRP A 164 2.00 8.47 2.20
CA TRP A 164 3.00 7.65 1.53
C TRP A 164 3.88 6.94 2.55
N ASN A 165 4.04 5.61 2.45
CA ASN A 165 4.89 4.83 3.33
C ASN A 165 5.73 3.78 2.60
N PHE A 166 6.41 2.91 3.35
CA PHE A 166 7.30 1.88 2.80
C PHE A 166 6.61 0.91 1.83
N PHE A 167 5.31 0.64 1.99
CA PHE A 167 4.57 -0.21 1.05
C PHE A 167 4.31 0.48 -0.28
N ASP A 168 4.16 1.81 -0.28
CA ASP A 168 3.99 2.59 -1.50
C ASP A 168 5.26 2.59 -2.36
N GLU A 169 6.44 2.43 -1.76
CA GLU A 169 7.70 2.22 -2.49
C GLU A 169 7.72 0.89 -3.25
N PHE A 170 7.30 -0.21 -2.61
CA PHE A 170 7.18 -1.50 -3.29
C PHE A 170 6.11 -1.46 -4.38
N GLY A 171 4.99 -0.80 -4.10
CA GLY A 171 3.94 -0.60 -5.07
C GLY A 171 4.40 0.22 -6.28
N LEU A 172 5.16 1.29 -6.05
CA LEU A 172 5.76 2.10 -7.11
C LEU A 172 6.73 1.28 -7.98
N LEU A 173 7.57 0.45 -7.35
CA LEU A 173 8.49 -0.45 -8.06
C LEU A 173 7.76 -1.48 -8.94
N LEU A 174 6.56 -1.90 -8.54
CA LEU A 174 5.78 -2.96 -9.18
C LEU A 174 4.58 -2.44 -9.98
N ASP A 175 4.50 -1.13 -10.20
CA ASP A 175 3.40 -0.44 -10.87
C ASP A 175 2.01 -0.84 -10.31
N CYS A 176 1.93 -0.93 -8.99
CA CYS A 176 0.75 -1.32 -8.23
C CYS A 176 0.41 -0.20 -7.24
N PRO A 177 -0.30 0.86 -7.65
CA PRO A 177 -0.58 2.02 -6.80
C PRO A 177 -1.65 1.70 -5.74
N ARG A 178 -1.45 2.13 -4.50
CA ARG A 178 -2.41 1.95 -3.38
C ARG A 178 -3.82 2.44 -3.73
N LEU A 179 -4.83 1.63 -3.42
CA LEU A 179 -6.23 2.00 -3.59
C LEU A 179 -6.74 2.91 -2.48
N TYR A 180 -7.85 3.59 -2.75
CA TYR A 180 -8.46 4.51 -1.79
C TYR A 180 -8.96 3.74 -0.56
N GLY A 181 -8.46 4.11 0.61
CA GLY A 181 -8.82 3.49 1.89
C GLY A 181 -8.11 2.16 2.20
N GLU A 182 -7.20 1.71 1.33
CA GLU A 182 -6.51 0.42 1.49
C GLU A 182 -5.49 0.44 2.64
N THR A 183 -5.62 -0.53 3.55
CA THR A 183 -4.71 -0.73 4.69
C THR A 183 -3.34 -1.23 4.23
N ASN A 184 -2.32 -1.16 5.08
CA ASN A 184 -1.00 -1.75 4.76
C ASN A 184 -1.06 -3.26 4.59
N ALA A 185 -1.87 -3.96 5.39
CA ALA A 185 -2.01 -5.41 5.30
C ALA A 185 -2.63 -5.83 3.96
N GLU A 186 -3.73 -5.16 3.56
CA GLU A 186 -4.38 -5.40 2.27
C GLU A 186 -3.43 -5.07 1.11
N TYR A 187 -2.76 -3.91 1.17
CA TYR A 187 -1.85 -3.49 0.12
C TYR A 187 -0.64 -4.42 -0.01
N LYS A 188 -0.07 -4.88 1.10
CA LYS A 188 0.99 -5.90 1.10
C LYS A 188 0.55 -7.16 0.35
N MET A 189 -0.66 -7.65 0.62
CA MET A 189 -1.19 -8.83 -0.07
C MET A 189 -1.37 -8.57 -1.57
N ARG A 190 -1.83 -7.38 -1.96
CA ARG A 190 -1.99 -6.99 -3.36
C ARG A 190 -0.67 -6.82 -4.10
N ILE A 191 0.36 -6.29 -3.43
CA ILE A 191 1.72 -6.21 -3.97
C ILE A 191 2.29 -7.62 -4.19
N LEU A 192 2.14 -8.52 -3.21
CA LEU A 192 2.55 -9.92 -3.35
C LEU A 192 1.76 -10.67 -4.43
N ASP A 193 0.53 -10.24 -4.72
CA ASP A 193 -0.30 -10.81 -5.78
C ASP A 193 0.35 -10.70 -7.16
N VAL A 194 1.15 -9.65 -7.40
CA VAL A 194 1.90 -9.46 -8.67
C VAL A 194 2.74 -10.69 -9.01
N PHE A 195 3.34 -11.34 -7.99
CA PHE A 195 4.17 -12.53 -8.18
C PHE A 195 3.37 -13.84 -8.10
N LYS A 196 2.31 -13.89 -7.29
CA LYS A 196 1.46 -15.10 -7.13
C LYS A 196 0.52 -15.31 -8.33
N ASN A 197 0.05 -14.23 -8.91
CA ASN A 197 -0.96 -14.15 -9.96
C ASN A 197 -0.50 -13.17 -11.04
N PRO A 198 0.48 -13.56 -11.88
CA PRO A 198 1.05 -12.67 -12.87
C PRO A 198 0.00 -12.20 -13.87
N ALA A 199 0.12 -10.93 -14.24
CA ALA A 199 -0.63 -10.35 -15.34
C ALA A 199 -0.11 -10.87 -16.69
N GLY A 200 -0.95 -10.85 -17.72
CA GLY A 200 -0.59 -11.31 -19.06
C GLY A 200 -1.71 -11.09 -20.06
N SER A 201 -1.44 -11.37 -21.34
CA SER A 201 -2.41 -11.17 -22.43
C SER A 201 -3.43 -12.30 -22.58
N ASN A 202 -3.22 -13.44 -21.90
CA ASN A 202 -4.19 -14.51 -21.89
C ASN A 202 -5.36 -14.19 -20.93
N LYS A 203 -6.46 -14.95 -21.04
CA LYS A 203 -7.68 -14.74 -20.23
C LYS A 203 -7.38 -14.67 -18.72
N GLU A 204 -6.54 -15.58 -18.21
CA GLU A 204 -6.18 -15.62 -16.79
C GLU A 204 -5.31 -14.42 -16.37
N GLY A 205 -4.38 -14.01 -17.21
CA GLY A 205 -3.50 -12.88 -16.97
C GLY A 205 -4.24 -11.54 -16.98
N LEU A 206 -5.21 -11.37 -17.88
CA LEU A 206 -6.11 -10.21 -17.90
C LEU A 206 -6.97 -10.17 -16.65
N MET A 207 -7.55 -11.31 -16.26
CA MET A 207 -8.29 -11.44 -15.01
C MET A 207 -7.45 -11.07 -13.80
N ASN A 208 -6.21 -11.58 -13.72
CA ASN A 208 -5.32 -11.28 -12.60
C ASN A 208 -4.96 -9.80 -12.54
N ALA A 209 -4.70 -9.16 -13.69
CA ALA A 209 -4.42 -7.73 -13.78
C ALA A 209 -5.62 -6.91 -13.26
N ILE A 210 -6.81 -7.13 -13.82
CA ILE A 210 -8.02 -6.39 -13.43
C ILE A 210 -8.37 -6.66 -11.96
N ALA A 211 -8.28 -7.93 -11.54
CA ALA A 211 -8.61 -8.31 -10.17
C ALA A 211 -7.69 -7.66 -9.14
N ARG A 212 -6.41 -7.49 -9.49
CA ARG A 212 -5.46 -6.76 -8.67
C ARG A 212 -5.79 -5.27 -8.66
N GLU A 213 -5.91 -4.62 -9.82
CA GLU A 213 -6.14 -3.18 -9.89
C GLU A 213 -7.44 -2.74 -9.20
N LEU A 214 -8.44 -3.62 -9.11
CA LEU A 214 -9.73 -3.32 -8.50
C LEU A 214 -9.95 -4.00 -7.14
N ASN A 215 -8.94 -4.66 -6.58
CA ASN A 215 -9.00 -5.41 -5.32
C ASN A 215 -10.21 -6.37 -5.25
N MET A 216 -10.40 -7.15 -6.32
CA MET A 216 -11.51 -8.08 -6.50
C MET A 216 -11.19 -9.51 -6.04
N ARG A 217 -9.93 -9.77 -5.69
CA ARG A 217 -9.51 -11.06 -5.15
C ARG A 217 -9.92 -11.15 -3.68
N LYS A 218 -10.64 -12.22 -3.34
CA LYS A 218 -11.08 -12.51 -1.99
C LYS A 218 -10.40 -13.77 -1.48
N GLU A 219 -10.15 -13.82 -0.17
CA GLU A 219 -9.64 -14.99 0.53
C GLU A 219 -10.62 -15.39 1.64
N ILE A 220 -10.95 -16.68 1.71
CA ILE A 220 -11.79 -17.27 2.74
C ILE A 220 -10.99 -18.37 3.43
N ILE A 221 -11.08 -18.41 4.75
CA ILE A 221 -10.53 -19.48 5.56
C ILE A 221 -11.57 -20.61 5.64
N TRP A 222 -11.28 -21.72 4.98
CA TRP A 222 -12.08 -22.94 5.07
C TRP A 222 -11.64 -23.72 6.31
N GLN A 223 -12.43 -23.60 7.38
CA GLN A 223 -12.08 -24.13 8.71
C GLN A 223 -11.96 -25.66 8.73
N ASP A 224 -12.85 -26.36 8.04
CA ASP A 224 -12.83 -27.82 7.92
C ASP A 224 -13.06 -28.22 6.47
N ALA A 225 -11.98 -28.61 5.80
CA ALA A 225 -11.99 -29.02 4.40
C ALA A 225 -12.85 -30.27 4.10
N ARG A 226 -13.42 -30.93 5.12
CA ARG A 226 -14.35 -32.08 4.93
C ARG A 226 -15.79 -31.66 4.70
N VAL A 227 -16.15 -30.45 5.13
CA VAL A 227 -17.51 -29.93 5.00
C VAL A 227 -17.54 -29.02 3.77
N ASP A 228 -18.56 -29.19 2.93
CA ASP A 228 -18.75 -28.36 1.76
C ASP A 228 -18.64 -26.87 2.11
N LEU A 229 -17.83 -26.14 1.34
CA LEU A 229 -17.71 -24.70 1.45
C LEU A 229 -18.71 -24.06 0.49
N ILE A 230 -19.57 -23.20 1.02
CA ILE A 230 -20.49 -22.37 0.24
C ILE A 230 -19.92 -20.96 0.18
N ILE A 231 -19.73 -20.47 -1.04
CA ILE A 231 -19.36 -19.09 -1.31
C ILE A 231 -20.63 -18.38 -1.77
N GLU A 232 -21.16 -17.50 -0.92
CA GLU A 232 -22.41 -16.73 -1.15
C GLU A 232 -22.26 -15.60 -2.19
N ASP A 233 -21.15 -15.55 -2.90
CA ASP A 233 -20.85 -14.51 -3.86
C ASP A 233 -21.42 -14.89 -5.24
N PRO A 234 -22.32 -14.08 -5.83
CA PRO A 234 -23.02 -14.44 -7.06
C PRO A 234 -22.16 -14.33 -8.32
N MET A 235 -20.97 -13.69 -8.25
CA MET A 235 -20.11 -13.41 -9.41
C MET A 235 -18.69 -13.95 -9.23
N VAL A 236 -18.57 -15.16 -8.70
CA VAL A 236 -17.29 -15.86 -8.58
C VAL A 236 -16.82 -16.37 -9.94
N ASN A 237 -15.59 -16.06 -10.30
CA ASN A 237 -14.96 -16.68 -11.45
C ASN A 237 -14.42 -18.07 -11.07
N LEU A 238 -15.10 -19.14 -11.50
CA LEU A 238 -14.74 -20.52 -11.15
C LEU A 238 -13.29 -20.89 -11.51
N SER A 239 -12.80 -20.37 -12.65
CA SER A 239 -11.43 -20.63 -13.12
C SER A 239 -10.33 -20.01 -12.25
N SER A 240 -10.72 -19.05 -11.40
CA SER A 240 -9.79 -18.34 -10.51
C SER A 240 -9.63 -18.99 -9.14
N ILE A 241 -10.43 -20.01 -8.82
CA ILE A 241 -10.44 -20.64 -7.49
C ILE A 241 -9.11 -21.37 -7.25
N LYS A 242 -8.45 -21.02 -6.16
CA LYS A 242 -7.25 -21.69 -5.66
C LYS A 242 -7.45 -22.11 -4.21
N ILE A 243 -6.95 -23.29 -3.86
CA ILE A 243 -6.90 -23.81 -2.49
C ILE A 243 -5.43 -23.91 -2.09
N ASP A 244 -5.05 -23.24 -1.00
CA ASP A 244 -3.66 -23.07 -0.55
C ASP A 244 -2.72 -22.57 -1.67
N GLY A 245 -3.23 -21.70 -2.54
CA GLY A 245 -2.48 -21.14 -3.67
C GLY A 245 -2.39 -22.04 -4.91
N ILE A 246 -2.91 -23.27 -4.86
CA ILE A 246 -2.93 -24.20 -5.99
C ILE A 246 -4.28 -24.10 -6.71
N LYS A 247 -4.26 -23.96 -8.04
CA LYS A 247 -5.48 -23.90 -8.87
C LYS A 247 -6.34 -25.15 -8.66
N TYR A 248 -7.60 -24.94 -8.32
CA TYR A 248 -8.56 -26.03 -8.13
C TYR A 248 -9.26 -26.40 -9.44
N ASN A 249 -9.72 -27.64 -9.55
CA ASN A 249 -10.36 -28.11 -10.77
C ASN A 249 -11.80 -27.59 -10.85
N GLU A 250 -12.12 -26.84 -11.90
CA GLU A 250 -13.45 -26.27 -12.15
C GLU A 250 -14.55 -27.34 -12.18
N ASN A 251 -14.25 -28.56 -12.63
CA ASN A 251 -15.22 -29.66 -12.69
C ASN A 251 -15.63 -30.20 -11.30
N GLN A 252 -14.90 -29.81 -10.26
CA GLN A 252 -15.20 -30.17 -8.87
C GLN A 252 -15.92 -29.03 -8.14
N VAL A 253 -16.29 -27.97 -8.84
CA VAL A 253 -17.00 -26.82 -8.28
C VAL A 253 -18.40 -26.77 -8.88
N TYR A 254 -19.40 -26.59 -8.03
CA TYR A 254 -20.81 -26.62 -8.41
C TYR A 254 -21.46 -25.26 -8.18
N ILE A 255 -22.42 -24.90 -9.02
CA ILE A 255 -23.31 -23.76 -8.77
C ILE A 255 -24.63 -24.34 -8.22
N THR A 256 -25.06 -23.85 -7.07
CA THR A 256 -26.34 -24.27 -6.45
C THR A 256 -27.52 -23.58 -7.12
N ASP A 257 -28.75 -24.04 -6.83
CA ASP A 257 -29.98 -23.41 -7.33
C ASP A 257 -30.16 -21.95 -6.85
N GLU A 258 -29.46 -21.57 -5.78
CA GLU A 258 -29.45 -20.21 -5.22
C GLU A 258 -28.36 -19.32 -5.84
N ASN A 259 -27.70 -19.78 -6.91
CA ASN A 259 -26.60 -19.10 -7.60
C ASN A 259 -25.39 -18.84 -6.70
N THR A 260 -25.15 -19.74 -5.73
CA THR A 260 -23.94 -19.74 -4.89
C THR A 260 -22.96 -20.80 -5.37
N VAL A 261 -21.68 -20.62 -5.08
CA VAL A 261 -20.63 -21.57 -5.47
C VAL A 261 -20.37 -22.56 -4.34
N LEU A 262 -20.50 -23.85 -4.62
CA LEU A 262 -20.25 -24.96 -3.71
C LEU A 262 -18.95 -25.68 -4.10
N ILE A 263 -18.03 -25.76 -3.13
CA ILE A 263 -16.82 -26.57 -3.22
C ILE A 263 -17.02 -27.77 -2.27
N PRO A 264 -17.12 -29.01 -2.81
CA PRO A 264 -17.32 -30.19 -1.98
C PRO A 264 -16.17 -30.44 -1.03
N GLY A 265 -16.48 -31.04 0.12
CA GLY A 265 -15.48 -31.54 1.04
C GLY A 265 -14.45 -32.45 0.37
N ILE A 266 -13.17 -32.22 0.69
CA ILE A 266 -12.03 -33.02 0.23
C ILE A 266 -11.69 -34.03 1.31
N ASP A 267 -11.86 -35.32 1.00
CA ASP A 267 -11.85 -36.43 1.96
C ASP A 267 -10.45 -36.80 2.51
N SER A 268 -9.38 -36.09 2.11
CA SER A 268 -8.01 -36.63 2.21
C SER A 268 -7.18 -36.16 3.41
N ASN A 269 -7.59 -35.17 4.21
CA ASN A 269 -6.83 -34.79 5.42
C ASN A 269 -7.73 -34.24 6.55
N LYS A 270 -7.79 -34.94 7.68
CA LYS A 270 -8.54 -34.52 8.87
C LYS A 270 -8.02 -33.18 9.43
N GLY A 271 -8.93 -32.22 9.61
CA GLY A 271 -8.71 -31.03 10.44
C GLY A 271 -7.73 -30.01 9.85
N THR A 272 -7.44 -30.07 8.56
CA THR A 272 -6.59 -29.05 7.93
C THR A 272 -7.45 -27.87 7.52
N GLN A 273 -7.23 -26.74 8.19
CA GLN A 273 -7.66 -25.43 7.74
C GLN A 273 -7.02 -25.15 6.37
N LYS A 274 -7.83 -24.71 5.41
CA LYS A 274 -7.40 -24.40 4.03
C LYS A 274 -7.72 -22.95 3.71
N THR A 275 -6.88 -22.32 2.89
CA THR A 275 -7.15 -20.97 2.40
C THR A 275 -7.68 -21.05 0.99
N VAL A 276 -8.90 -20.56 0.76
CA VAL A 276 -9.54 -20.52 -0.56
C VAL A 276 -9.47 -19.10 -1.09
N SER A 277 -8.82 -18.88 -2.22
CA SER A 277 -8.73 -17.58 -2.88
C SER A 277 -9.44 -17.61 -4.23
N TYR A 278 -10.18 -16.56 -4.57
CA TYR A 278 -10.90 -16.45 -5.85
C TYR A 278 -11.09 -14.99 -6.26
N VAL A 279 -11.42 -14.76 -7.52
CA VAL A 279 -11.76 -13.45 -8.09
C VAL A 279 -13.28 -13.32 -8.17
N SER A 280 -13.80 -12.19 -7.70
CA SER A 280 -15.22 -11.85 -7.69
C SER A 280 -15.52 -10.61 -8.53
N GLY A 281 -16.72 -10.52 -9.10
CA GLY A 281 -17.21 -9.29 -9.74
C GLY A 281 -16.65 -9.03 -11.13
N ILE A 282 -16.00 -10.03 -11.75
CA ILE A 282 -15.52 -9.96 -13.14
C ILE A 282 -16.15 -11.07 -13.97
N GLU A 283 -16.92 -10.68 -14.98
CA GLU A 283 -17.36 -11.54 -16.07
C GLU A 283 -16.53 -11.21 -17.32
N MET A 284 -15.89 -12.21 -17.93
CA MET A 284 -15.07 -12.02 -19.14
C MET A 284 -15.66 -12.80 -20.29
N HIS A 285 -16.05 -12.07 -21.33
CA HIS A 285 -16.58 -12.65 -22.55
C HIS A 285 -15.66 -12.34 -23.74
N SER A 286 -15.71 -13.22 -24.73
CA SER A 286 -15.13 -12.95 -26.05
C SER A 286 -16.24 -12.49 -26.98
N ILE A 287 -16.08 -11.30 -27.58
CA ILE A 287 -17.08 -10.68 -28.46
C ILE A 287 -17.47 -11.63 -29.61
N HIS A 288 -16.50 -12.40 -30.13
CA HIS A 288 -16.72 -13.37 -31.21
C HIS A 288 -16.89 -14.82 -30.69
N ASN A 289 -17.45 -15.02 -29.49
CA ASN A 289 -17.82 -16.35 -29.02
C ASN A 289 -19.30 -16.64 -29.28
N LYS A 290 -19.60 -17.36 -30.38
CA LYS A 290 -20.97 -17.76 -30.74
C LYS A 290 -21.58 -18.79 -29.78
N SER A 291 -20.75 -19.45 -28.97
CA SER A 291 -21.22 -20.40 -27.96
C SER A 291 -21.70 -19.70 -26.68
N ASP A 292 -21.43 -18.40 -26.53
CA ASP A 292 -21.92 -17.58 -25.44
C ASP A 292 -23.30 -16.99 -25.78
N TYR A 293 -24.34 -17.82 -25.67
CA TYR A 293 -25.69 -17.41 -26.06
C TYR A 293 -26.22 -16.20 -25.27
N LYS A 294 -25.81 -16.05 -24.01
CA LYS A 294 -26.19 -14.90 -23.17
C LYS A 294 -25.65 -13.61 -23.79
N MET A 295 -24.33 -13.53 -24.00
CA MET A 295 -23.71 -12.34 -24.60
C MET A 295 -24.19 -12.10 -26.04
N GLN A 296 -24.34 -13.15 -26.85
CA GLN A 296 -24.82 -13.00 -28.24
C GLN A 296 -26.23 -12.38 -28.30
N ASN A 297 -27.14 -12.79 -27.41
CA ASN A 297 -28.49 -12.22 -27.34
C ASN A 297 -28.51 -10.77 -26.82
N GLU A 298 -27.50 -10.36 -26.06
CA GLU A 298 -27.34 -8.96 -25.60
C GLU A 298 -26.75 -8.06 -26.69
N LEU A 299 -25.87 -8.60 -27.55
CA LEU A 299 -25.18 -7.85 -28.61
C LEU A 299 -25.93 -7.81 -29.94
N PHE A 300 -26.73 -8.83 -30.24
CA PHE A 300 -27.42 -8.98 -31.52
C PHE A 300 -28.92 -9.18 -31.31
N ASN A 301 -29.70 -8.51 -32.15
CA ASN A 301 -31.14 -8.75 -32.24
C ASN A 301 -31.41 -10.09 -32.93
N SER A 302 -32.68 -10.54 -32.90
CA SER A 302 -33.12 -11.79 -33.53
C SER A 302 -32.89 -11.85 -35.05
N ASP A 303 -32.69 -10.71 -35.71
CA ASP A 303 -32.37 -10.59 -37.13
C ASP A 303 -30.84 -10.48 -37.41
N ASN A 304 -30.00 -10.69 -36.40
CA ASN A 304 -28.55 -10.47 -36.41
C ASN A 304 -28.12 -9.01 -36.61
N SER A 305 -29.03 -8.03 -36.50
CA SER A 305 -28.63 -6.62 -36.45
C SER A 305 -28.01 -6.27 -35.09
N SER A 306 -27.14 -5.26 -35.06
CA SER A 306 -26.48 -4.80 -33.84
C SER A 306 -27.46 -4.15 -32.86
N THR A 307 -27.40 -4.53 -31.58
CA THR A 307 -28.08 -3.79 -30.50
C THR A 307 -27.35 -2.48 -30.20
N ASP A 308 -27.99 -1.60 -29.42
CA ASP A 308 -27.34 -0.35 -28.98
C ASP A 308 -26.15 -0.60 -28.05
N LEU A 309 -26.14 -1.74 -27.33
CA LEU A 309 -25.01 -2.16 -26.51
C LEU A 309 -23.78 -2.48 -27.37
N LEU A 310 -23.95 -3.18 -28.50
CA LEU A 310 -22.85 -3.44 -29.43
C LEU A 310 -22.32 -2.14 -30.04
N LYS A 311 -23.21 -1.20 -30.42
CA LYS A 311 -22.80 0.13 -30.91
C LYS A 311 -22.04 0.91 -29.84
N TYR A 312 -22.49 0.85 -28.58
CA TYR A 312 -21.80 1.46 -27.45
C TYR A 312 -20.39 0.90 -27.26
N TYR A 313 -20.22 -0.42 -27.28
CA TYR A 313 -18.90 -1.04 -27.17
C TYR A 313 -17.99 -0.67 -28.34
N VAL A 314 -18.50 -0.66 -29.58
CA VAL A 314 -17.72 -0.21 -30.76
C VAL A 314 -17.25 1.23 -30.57
N ASN A 315 -18.14 2.16 -30.23
CA ASN A 315 -17.80 3.55 -30.00
C ASN A 315 -16.79 3.72 -28.84
N LEU A 316 -16.94 2.95 -27.77
CA LEU A 316 -16.03 2.98 -26.62
C LEU A 316 -14.63 2.50 -26.99
N ILE A 317 -14.53 1.44 -27.80
CA ILE A 317 -13.26 0.94 -28.35
C ILE A 317 -12.62 1.99 -29.27
N GLU A 318 -13.39 2.58 -30.18
CA GLU A 318 -12.91 3.62 -31.11
C GLU A 318 -12.41 4.88 -30.36
N THR A 319 -13.11 5.30 -29.32
CA THR A 319 -12.78 6.53 -28.57
C THR A 319 -11.67 6.33 -27.55
N SER A 320 -11.65 5.18 -26.86
CA SER A 320 -10.80 4.96 -25.67
C SER A 320 -9.57 4.10 -25.96
N CYS A 321 -9.60 3.29 -27.01
CA CYS A 321 -8.53 2.37 -27.40
C CYS A 321 -8.15 2.47 -28.90
N PRO A 322 -7.93 3.67 -29.47
CA PRO A 322 -7.57 3.82 -30.88
C PRO A 322 -6.23 3.15 -31.23
N ILE A 323 -5.36 2.96 -30.23
CA ILE A 323 -4.02 2.35 -30.34
C ILE A 323 -4.06 0.90 -30.88
N MET A 324 -5.18 0.18 -30.74
CA MET A 324 -5.32 -1.20 -31.24
C MET A 324 -6.02 -1.29 -32.60
N TRP A 325 -6.59 -0.19 -33.10
CA TRP A 325 -7.45 -0.18 -34.29
C TRP A 325 -7.23 1.05 -35.22
N ASP A 326 -6.00 1.60 -35.17
CA ASP A 326 -5.30 2.63 -36.00
C ASP A 326 -5.47 4.13 -35.67
N GLU A 327 -4.39 4.93 -35.63
CA GLU A 327 -3.40 5.19 -36.71
C GLU A 327 -1.94 4.70 -36.45
N PHE A 328 -1.48 3.73 -37.26
CA PHE A 328 -0.09 3.27 -37.47
C PHE A 328 0.57 4.02 -38.65
N ARG A 329 1.78 4.55 -38.44
CA ARG A 329 2.60 5.15 -39.52
C ARG A 329 3.47 4.07 -40.17
N TRP A 330 3.09 3.68 -41.38
CA TRP A 330 3.89 2.78 -42.22
C TRP A 330 5.20 3.47 -42.64
N ASP A 331 6.33 2.77 -42.48
CA ASP A 331 7.72 3.21 -42.82
C ASP A 331 8.50 4.01 -41.75
N GLU A 332 7.98 4.14 -40.52
CA GLU A 332 8.77 4.64 -39.37
C GLU A 332 9.16 3.47 -38.44
N ALA A 333 10.33 2.87 -38.70
CA ALA A 333 10.88 1.74 -37.95
C ALA A 333 11.69 2.18 -36.70
N TYR A 334 11.21 3.16 -35.94
CA TYR A 334 11.84 3.51 -34.66
C TYR A 334 10.81 4.04 -33.67
N PHE A 335 10.74 3.40 -32.50
CA PHE A 335 10.42 4.11 -31.28
C PHE A 335 11.65 4.96 -30.94
N ASP A 336 11.49 6.28 -30.88
CA ASP A 336 12.58 7.16 -30.45
C ASP A 336 12.85 6.92 -28.95
N ILE A 337 13.75 5.98 -28.67
CA ILE A 337 14.30 5.70 -27.33
C ILE A 337 15.49 6.64 -27.06
N SER A 338 15.83 7.55 -27.98
CA SER A 338 17.10 8.27 -27.98
C SER A 338 17.08 9.65 -27.34
N ASP A 339 15.98 10.05 -26.70
CA ASP A 339 16.03 11.16 -25.75
C ASP A 339 16.31 10.61 -24.35
N LYS A 340 17.38 11.11 -23.71
CA LYS A 340 17.74 10.75 -22.33
C LYS A 340 16.60 11.03 -21.34
N ASN A 341 15.69 11.92 -21.69
CA ASN A 341 14.50 12.25 -20.90
C ASN A 341 13.32 11.29 -21.14
N VAL A 342 13.37 10.45 -22.19
CA VAL A 342 12.31 9.50 -22.58
C VAL A 342 12.75 8.04 -22.39
N GLY A 343 14.06 7.77 -22.34
CA GLY A 343 14.63 6.43 -22.19
C GLY A 343 14.47 5.75 -20.83
N GLY A 344 13.65 6.26 -19.91
CA GLY A 344 13.40 5.61 -18.60
C GLY A 344 14.63 5.44 -17.71
N LEU A 345 15.77 6.07 -18.06
CA LEU A 345 17.00 6.09 -17.26
C LEU A 345 16.98 7.15 -16.16
N GLY A 346 15.78 7.63 -15.79
CA GLY A 346 15.55 8.21 -14.48
C GLY A 346 15.26 7.07 -13.52
N CYS A 347 16.15 6.81 -12.57
CA CYS A 347 15.74 6.06 -11.39
C CYS A 347 14.62 6.88 -10.72
N ILE A 348 13.45 6.28 -10.50
CA ILE A 348 12.46 6.89 -9.63
C ILE A 348 13.06 6.80 -8.23
N PRO A 349 13.46 7.93 -7.61
CA PRO A 349 14.12 7.88 -6.32
C PRO A 349 13.12 7.35 -5.30
N THR A 350 13.46 6.23 -4.68
CA THR A 350 12.71 5.67 -3.58
C THR A 350 13.09 6.37 -2.28
N LEU A 351 12.25 6.31 -1.26
CA LEU A 351 12.59 6.76 0.11
C LEU A 351 13.92 6.19 0.63
N CYS A 352 14.33 5.03 0.13
CA CYS A 352 15.55 4.32 0.53
C CYS A 352 16.78 4.71 -0.30
N ASP A 353 16.60 5.44 -1.40
CA ASP A 353 17.70 5.87 -2.23
C ASP A 353 18.45 7.04 -1.57
N GLY A 354 19.78 6.97 -1.60
CA GLY A 354 20.61 8.09 -1.16
C GLY A 354 20.38 9.30 -2.06
N SER A 355 20.46 10.51 -1.48
CA SER A 355 20.37 11.74 -2.28
C SER A 355 21.47 11.75 -3.35
N ILE A 356 21.05 11.82 -4.61
CA ILE A 356 21.96 11.97 -5.76
C ILE A 356 22.44 13.41 -5.95
N GLU A 357 21.99 14.38 -5.13
CA GLU A 357 22.39 15.79 -5.26
C GLU A 357 23.91 15.97 -5.15
N GLY A 358 24.58 15.15 -4.33
CA GLY A 358 26.05 15.15 -4.22
C GLY A 358 26.78 14.64 -5.47
N PHE A 359 26.08 13.89 -6.35
CA PHE A 359 26.61 13.35 -7.60
C PHE A 359 26.22 14.19 -8.83
N ALA A 360 25.15 14.96 -8.75
CA ALA A 360 24.67 15.83 -9.82
C ALA A 360 25.60 17.03 -10.14
N GLY A 361 26.65 17.25 -9.33
CA GLY A 361 27.57 18.39 -9.44
C GLY A 361 28.90 18.14 -10.17
N LYS A 362 29.14 16.97 -10.78
CA LYS A 362 30.32 16.76 -11.63
C LYS A 362 29.92 16.27 -13.00
N THR A 363 29.51 17.21 -13.85
CA THR A 363 29.59 17.03 -15.29
C THR A 363 31.05 16.64 -15.62
N LEU A 364 31.27 15.38 -15.96
CA LEU A 364 32.52 14.97 -16.59
C LEU A 364 32.63 15.76 -17.89
N VAL A 365 33.48 16.79 -17.88
CA VAL A 365 33.85 17.52 -19.09
C VAL A 365 34.50 16.50 -20.01
N LYS A 366 33.77 16.12 -21.04
CA LYS A 366 34.21 15.19 -22.07
C LYS A 366 35.17 15.95 -22.98
N GLY A 367 36.45 15.95 -22.65
CA GLY A 367 37.50 16.46 -23.53
C GLY A 367 38.62 17.14 -22.77
N GLU A 368 39.64 16.37 -22.40
CA GLU A 368 41.04 16.81 -22.35
C GLU A 368 41.91 15.55 -22.34
N LEU A 369 42.08 14.98 -23.54
CA LEU A 369 43.21 14.11 -23.85
C LEU A 369 44.37 15.06 -24.19
N ASP A 370 45.07 15.55 -23.16
CA ASP A 370 46.37 16.16 -23.37
C ASP A 370 47.42 15.04 -23.42
N ILE A 371 47.59 14.52 -24.63
CA ILE A 371 48.81 13.82 -25.01
C ILE A 371 49.78 14.92 -25.43
N ASN A 372 50.80 15.19 -24.62
CA ASN A 372 52.03 15.81 -25.09
C ASN A 372 53.22 15.31 -24.26
N VAL A 373 53.94 14.37 -24.89
CA VAL A 373 55.35 13.90 -24.70
C VAL A 373 55.85 13.70 -23.27
#